data_AF-M3UST5-F1
#
_entry.id   AF-M3UST5-F1
#
_cell.length_a   1.000
_cell.length_b   1.000
_cell.length_c   1.000
_cell.angle_alpha   90.00
_cell.angle_beta   90.00
_cell.angle_gamma   90.00
#
_symmetry.space_group_name_H-M   'P 1'
#
loop_
_entity.id
_entity.type
_entity.pdbx_description
1 polymer ?
#
loop_
_entity_poly.entity_id
_entity_poly.type
_entity_poly.pdbx_seq_one_letter_code
_entity_poly.pdbx_strand_id
1 'polypeptide(L)' 'MRNNRTSPTIGSTIRVYGRRINRAMNMSHADRTNLQLSNSPVSVLGPTQRRR' A
#
# COMPACT_ATOMS: atom_id res chain seq x y z
N MET A 1 16.51 0.00 -25.64
CA MET A 1 17.17 -0.10 -24.32
C MET A 1 16.42 -1.12 -23.48
N ARG A 2 16.98 -2.32 -23.27
CA ARG A 2 16.38 -3.33 -22.39
C ARG A 2 16.66 -2.92 -20.95
N ASN A 3 15.62 -2.67 -20.16
CA ASN A 3 15.77 -2.46 -18.72
C ASN A 3 16.26 -3.78 -18.11
N ASN A 4 17.58 -3.90 -17.92
CA ASN A 4 18.18 -4.94 -17.11
C ASN A 4 17.56 -4.86 -15.72
N ARG A 5 16.55 -5.70 -15.46
CA ARG A 5 15.96 -5.92 -14.14
C ARG A 5 16.99 -6.68 -13.31
N THR A 6 18.04 -5.98 -12.87
CA THR A 6 18.98 -6.51 -11.90
C THR A 6 18.16 -6.85 -10.66
N SER A 7 18.07 -8.15 -10.33
CA SER A 7 17.34 -8.61 -9.16
C SER A 7 17.84 -7.81 -7.94
N PRO A 8 16.93 -7.27 -7.11
CA PRO A 8 17.32 -6.47 -5.96
C PRO A 8 18.26 -7.28 -5.09
N THR A 9 19.43 -6.71 -4.77
CA THR A 9 20.34 -7.30 -3.78
C THR A 9 19.62 -7.43 -2.44
N ILE A 10 20.06 -8.36 -1.58
CA ILE A 10 19.49 -8.56 -0.23
C ILE A 10 19.38 -7.23 0.53
N GLY A 11 20.40 -6.37 0.45
CA GLY A 11 20.39 -5.05 1.07
C GLY A 11 19.37 -4.07 0.48
N SER A 12 19.04 -4.16 -0.82
CA SER A 12 17.96 -3.36 -1.41
C SER A 12 16.58 -3.85 -0.98
N THR A 13 16.40 -5.18 -0.89
CA THR A 13 15.18 -5.81 -0.38
C THR A 13 14.92 -5.43 1.07
N ILE A 14 15.93 -5.51 1.94
CA ILE A 14 15.86 -5.06 3.35
C ILE A 14 15.47 -3.59 3.45
N ARG A 15 16.06 -2.70 2.64
CA ARG A 15 15.71 -1.27 2.65
C ARG A 15 14.26 -1.04 2.24
N VAL A 16 13.76 -1.77 1.24
CA VAL A 16 12.35 -1.66 0.82
C VAL A 16 11.42 -2.14 1.93
N TYR A 17 11.68 -3.30 2.53
CA TYR A 17 10.85 -3.81 3.63
C TYR A 17 10.93 -2.91 4.87
N GLY A 18 12.12 -2.41 5.23
CA GLY A 18 12.30 -1.47 6.33
C GLY A 18 11.51 -0.18 6.15
N ARG A 19 11.49 0.40 4.95
CA ARG A 19 10.65 1.57 4.62
C ARG A 19 9.16 1.26 4.76
N ARG A 20 8.71 0.07 4.34
CA ARG A 20 7.30 -0.35 4.46
C ARG A 20 6.88 -0.50 5.92
N ILE A 21 7.72 -1.13 6.75
CA ILE A 21 7.47 -1.31 8.18
C ILE A 21 7.45 0.05 8.88
N ASN A 22 8.45 0.91 8.63
CA ASN A 22 8.51 2.23 9.24
C ASN A 22 7.28 3.08 8.89
N ARG A 23 6.84 3.04 7.62
CA ARG A 23 5.61 3.71 7.18
C ARG A 23 4.37 3.14 7.86
N ALA A 24 4.28 1.84 8.10
CA ALA A 24 3.15 1.23 8.81
C ALA A 24 3.10 1.65 10.29
N MET A 25 4.26 1.69 10.95
CA MET A 25 4.37 2.05 12.37
C MET A 25 4.15 3.54 12.63
N ASN A 26 4.71 4.42 11.79
CA ASN A 26 4.64 5.87 11.96
C ASN A 26 3.44 6.53 11.25
N MET A 27 2.47 5.73 10.80
CA MET A 27 1.30 6.26 10.11
C MET A 27 0.37 6.98 11.09
N SER A 28 0.05 8.23 10.81
CA SER A 28 -0.97 8.98 11.57
C SER A 28 -2.34 8.31 11.43
N HIS A 29 -3.23 8.54 12.40
CA HIS A 29 -4.62 8.05 12.31
C HIS A 29 -5.31 8.54 11.04
N ALA A 30 -5.09 9.81 10.64
CA ALA A 30 -5.63 10.38 9.41
C ALA A 30 -5.09 9.70 8.15
N ASP A 31 -3.81 9.33 8.14
CA ASP A 31 -3.19 8.63 7.02
C ASP A 31 -3.69 7.18 6.91
N ARG A 32 -3.92 6.51 8.06
CA ARG A 32 -4.53 5.17 8.11
C ARG A 32 -5.95 5.18 7.56
N THR A 33 -6.77 6.16 7.95
CA THR A 33 -8.14 6.29 7.44
C THR A 33 -8.15 6.58 5.94
N ASN A 34 -7.28 7.48 5.46
CA ASN A 34 -7.16 7.75 4.01
C ASN A 34 -6.71 6.50 3.23
N LEU A 35 -5.80 5.71 3.79
CA LEU A 35 -5.37 4.45 3.18
C LEU A 35 -6.50 3.42 3.14
N GLN A 36 -7.29 3.31 4.21
CA GLN A 36 -8.47 2.44 4.24
C GLN A 36 -9.52 2.87 3.23
N LEU A 37 -9.84 4.16 3.14
CA LEU A 37 -10.79 4.69 2.16
C LEU A 37 -10.32 4.47 0.72
N SER A 38 -9.02 4.61 0.47
CA SER A 38 -8.45 4.46 -0.88
C SER A 38 -8.36 3.00 -1.33
N ASN A 39 -8.30 2.04 -0.40
CA ASN A 39 -8.15 0.61 -0.72
C ASN A 39 -9.40 -0.23 -0.36
N SER A 40 -10.41 0.39 0.25
CA SER A 40 -11.68 -0.27 0.53
C SER A 40 -12.53 -0.25 -0.74
N PRO A 41 -12.89 -1.42 -1.30
CA PRO A 41 -13.76 -1.46 -2.47
C PRO A 41 -15.12 -0.82 -2.20
N VAL A 42 -15.61 -0.84 -0.96
CA VAL A 42 -16.85 -0.16 -0.56
C VAL A 42 -16.71 1.36 -0.62
N SER A 43 -15.56 1.89 -0.23
CA SER A 43 -15.28 3.32 -0.32
C SER A 43 -15.01 3.78 -1.76
N VAL A 44 -14.38 2.93 -2.58
CA VAL A 44 -14.03 3.24 -3.98
C VAL A 44 -15.21 3.06 -4.94
N LEU A 45 -15.97 1.97 -4.80
CA LEU A 45 -17.06 1.61 -5.71
C LEU A 45 -18.44 2.03 -5.19
N GLY A 46 -18.50 2.54 -3.95
CA GLY A 46 -19.74 2.80 -3.24
C GLY A 46 -20.38 1.51 -2.67
N PRO A 47 -21.38 1.65 -1.79
CA PRO A 47 -22.10 0.49 -1.26
C PRO A 47 -22.82 -0.24 -2.40
N THR A 48 -22.58 -1.54 -2.55
CA THR A 48 -23.34 -2.40 -3.46
C THR A 48 -24.82 -2.31 -3.07
N GLN A 49 -25.64 -1.79 -3.99
CA GLN A 49 -27.08 -1.67 -3.80
C GLN A 49 -27.65 -3.09 -3.66
N ARG A 50 -27.94 -3.48 -2.42
CA ARG A 50 -28.48 -4.80 -2.10
C ARG A 50 -29.91 -4.85 -2.63
N ARG A 51 -30.06 -5.42 -3.83
CA ARG A 51 -31.35 -5.62 -4.51
C ARG A 51 -32.23 -6.46 -3.58
N ARG A 52 -33.28 -5.84 -3.03
CA ARG A 52 -34.33 -6.50 -2.25
C ARG A 52 -35.27 -7.24 -3.18
#